data_AF-A0A946J1R8-F1
#
_entry.id   AF-A0A946J1R8-F1
#
_cell.length_a   1.000
_cell.length_b   1.000
_cell.length_c   1.000
_cell.angle_alpha   90.00
_cell.angle_beta   90.00
_cell.angle_gamma   90.00
#
_symmetry.space_group_name_H-M   'P 1'
#
loop_
_entity.id
_entity.type
_entity.pdbx_description
1 polymer ?
#
loop_
_entity_poly.entity_id
_entity_poly.type
_entity_poly.pdbx_seq_one_letter_code
_entity_poly.pdbx_strand_id
1 'polypeptide(L)' 'SRIREDISFENGLNMWVVSDNIRKGAALNTIQIAEILIKDYIS' A
#
# COMPACT_ATOMS: atom_id res chain seq x y z
N SER A 1 5.66 -10.61 -10.09
CA SER A 1 6.90 -9.92 -9.69
C SER A 1 7.65 -10.82 -8.71
N ARG A 2 8.86 -10.48 -8.24
CA ARG A 2 9.79 -11.39 -7.57
C ARG A 2 9.34 -11.86 -6.16
N ILE A 3 8.25 -12.60 -6.05
CA ILE A 3 7.78 -13.23 -4.81
C ILE A 3 8.57 -14.52 -4.59
N ARG A 4 9.20 -14.67 -3.42
CA ARG A 4 9.92 -15.89 -3.01
C ARG A 4 9.95 -16.03 -1.50
N GLU A 5 9.96 -17.26 -1.00
CA GLU A 5 10.17 -17.56 0.41
C GLU A 5 11.57 -17.12 0.86
N ASP A 6 11.66 -16.73 2.12
CA ASP A 6 12.93 -16.39 2.74
C ASP A 6 13.70 -17.65 3.12
N ILE A 7 15.02 -17.60 2.91
CA ILE A 7 15.90 -18.74 3.20
C ILE A 7 16.31 -18.82 4.68
N SER A 8 16.12 -17.73 5.44
CA SER A 8 16.58 -17.61 6.84
C SER A 8 15.45 -17.83 7.85
N PHE A 9 14.20 -17.61 7.46
CA PHE A 9 13.04 -17.69 8.33
C PHE A 9 11.91 -18.52 7.69
N GLU A 10 11.38 -19.48 8.44
CA GLU A 10 10.33 -20.42 8.00
C GLU A 10 9.07 -19.73 7.42
N ASN A 11 8.74 -18.53 7.91
CA ASN A 11 7.59 -17.75 7.44
C ASN A 11 7.98 -16.42 6.76
N GLY A 12 9.24 -16.27 6.33
CA GLY A 12 9.68 -15.05 5.65
C GLY A 12 9.26 -15.03 4.17
N LEU A 13 8.85 -13.86 3.67
CA LEU A 13 8.45 -13.67 2.27
C LEU A 13 9.15 -12.44 1.70
N ASN A 14 9.88 -12.65 0.61
CA ASN A 14 10.52 -11.59 -0.16
C ASN A 14 9.65 -11.23 -1.37
N MET A 15 9.42 -9.94 -1.60
CA MET A 15 8.73 -9.45 -2.80
C MET A 15 9.33 -8.13 -3.28
N TRP A 16 9.38 -7.95 -4.60
CA TRP A 16 9.73 -6.67 -5.22
C TRP A 16 8.48 -5.98 -5.75
N VAL A 17 8.16 -4.82 -5.17
CA VAL A 17 7.03 -3.97 -5.56
C VAL A 17 7.59 -2.68 -6.15
N VAL A 18 7.15 -2.34 -7.36
CA VAL A 18 7.49 -1.07 -8.03
C VAL A 18 6.18 -0.32 -8.25
N SER A 19 6.18 0.97 -7.92
CA SER A 19 5.01 1.84 -8.14
C SER A 19 5.47 3.22 -8.60
N ASP A 20 4.66 3.86 -9.43
CA ASP A 20 4.76 5.30 -9.72
C ASP A 20 4.22 6.06 -8.51
N ASN A 21 5.15 6.56 -7.69
CA ASN A 21 4.87 7.23 -6.42
C ASN A 21 4.18 8.59 -6.60
N ILE A 22 4.37 9.27 -7.74
CA ILE A 22 3.80 10.61 -7.99
C ILE A 22 2.33 10.49 -8.38
N ARG A 23 1.96 9.53 -9.25
CA ARG A 23 0.55 9.37 -9.69
C ARG A 23 -0.31 8.50 -8.78
N LYS A 24 0.24 7.43 -8.18
CA LYS A 24 -0.55 6.47 -7.38
C LYS A 24 -0.32 6.54 -5.88
N GLY A 25 0.82 7.06 -5.42
CA GLY A 25 1.18 7.03 -3.99
C GLY A 25 0.64 8.18 -3.15
N ALA A 26 0.61 9.40 -3.69
CA ALA A 26 0.23 10.58 -2.92
C ALA A 26 -1.24 10.99 -3.14
N ALA A 27 -1.65 11.21 -4.40
CA ALA A 27 -2.96 11.77 -4.70
C ALA A 27 -4.11 10.81 -4.35
N LEU A 28 -3.99 9.53 -4.72
CA LEU A 28 -5.03 8.54 -4.45
C LEU A 28 -5.22 8.30 -2.95
N ASN A 29 -4.14 8.11 -2.21
CA ASN A 29 -4.18 7.93 -0.76
C ASN A 29 -4.81 9.15 -0.06
N THR A 30 -4.49 10.36 -0.51
CA THR A 30 -5.05 11.60 0.06
C THR A 30 -6.56 11.68 -0.12
N ILE A 31 -7.06 11.34 -1.33
CA ILE A 31 -8.51 11.34 -1.59
C ILE A 31 -9.21 10.24 -0.77
N GLN A 32 -8.65 9.03 -0.71
CA GLN A 32 -9.24 7.93 0.06
C GLN A 32 -9.35 8.25 1.55
N ILE A 33 -8.34 8.89 2.14
CA ILE A 33 -8.39 9.33 3.54
C ILE A 33 -9.48 10.39 3.73
N ALA A 34 -9.57 11.36 2.80
CA ALA A 34 -10.59 12.41 2.87
C ALA A 34 -12.01 11.85 2.77
N GLU A 35 -12.25 10.86 1.88
CA GLU A 35 -13.56 10.19 1.74
C GLU A 35 -13.97 9.47 3.03
N ILE A 36 -13.05 8.73 3.66
CA ILE A 36 -13.29 8.04 4.94
C ILE A 36 -13.60 9.05 6.05
N LEU A 37 -12.81 10.13 6.13
CA LEU A 37 -13.02 11.17 7.13
C LEU A 37 -14.43 11.78 7.03
N ILE A 38 -14.87 12.10 5.81
CA ILE A 38 -16.19 12.66 5.57
C ILE A 38 -17.28 11.67 6.00
N LYS A 39 -17.17 10.41 5.57
CA LYS A 39 -18.17 9.37 5.81
C LYS A 39 -18.32 9.00 7.28
N ASP A 40 -17.21 8.87 8.01
CA ASP A 40 -17.24 8.26 9.35
C ASP A 40 -17.25 9.31 10.48
N TYR A 41 -16.88 10.56 10.19
CA TYR A 41 -16.69 11.60 11.23
C TYR A 41 -17.39 12.93 10.95
N ILE A 42 -17.87 13.19 9.73
CA ILE A 42 -18.46 14.50 9.37
C ILE A 42 -19.94 14.38 8.97
N SER A 43 -20.37 13.28 8.34
CA SER A 43 -21.80 13.01 8.04
C SER A 43 -22.52 12.35 9.20
#